data_AF-A0A7C9TV64-F1
#
_entry.id   AF-A0A7C9TV64-F1
#
_cell.length_a   1.000
_cell.length_b   1.000
_cell.length_c   1.000
_cell.angle_alpha   90.00
_cell.angle_beta   90.00
_cell.angle_gamma   90.00
#
_symmetry.space_group_name_H-M   'P 1'
#
loop_
_entity.id
_entity.type
_entity.pdbx_description
1 polymer ?
#
loop_
_entity_poly.entity_id
_entity_poly.type
_entity_poly.pdbx_seq_one_letter_code
_entity_poly.pdbx_strand_id
1 'polypeptide(L)' 'MNYRYSLLIEWSQADGLYLVTLPEFAKLAMQPSTYGKTYEEAIANAQEAIASYLEYCQEEGLIPPSPTKVAG' A
#
# COMPACT_ATOMS: atom_id res chain seq x y z
N MET A 1 9.68 0.48 -9.81
CA MET A 1 10.27 1.18 -8.64
C MET A 1 10.54 0.17 -7.54
N ASN A 2 11.52 0.41 -6.66
CA ASN A 2 11.81 -0.47 -5.51
C ASN A 2 11.42 0.25 -4.21
N TYR A 3 10.13 0.18 -3.87
CA TYR A 3 9.61 0.70 -2.61
C TYR A 3 9.85 -0.33 -1.49
N ARG A 4 10.17 0.16 -0.29
CA ARG A 4 10.47 -0.70 0.87
C ARG A 4 9.34 -0.76 1.89
N TYR A 5 8.15 -0.31 1.53
CA TYR A 5 6.98 -0.31 2.39
C TYR A 5 6.41 -1.72 2.56
N SER A 6 5.83 -1.96 3.72
CA SER A 6 5.16 -3.23 4.01
C SER A 6 3.84 -3.32 3.25
N LEU A 7 3.54 -4.51 2.71
CA LEU A 7 2.25 -4.84 2.14
C LEU A 7 1.63 -5.96 2.99
N LEU A 8 0.48 -5.68 3.61
CA LEU A 8 -0.35 -6.71 4.23
C LEU A 8 -1.42 -7.11 3.22
N ILE A 9 -1.35 -8.36 2.74
CA ILE A 9 -2.27 -8.89 1.73
C ILE A 9 -3.15 -9.97 2.35
N GLU A 10 -4.46 -9.76 2.33
CA GLU A 10 -5.45 -10.63 2.99
C GLU A 10 -6.56 -11.02 2.00
N TRP A 11 -6.96 -12.29 2.02
CA TRP A 11 -8.07 -12.76 1.19
C TRP A 11 -9.42 -12.41 1.81
N SER A 12 -10.24 -11.63 1.10
CA SER A 12 -11.63 -11.41 1.45
C SER A 12 -12.51 -12.48 0.81
N GLN A 13 -13.12 -13.35 1.64
CA GLN A 13 -14.11 -14.31 1.14
C GLN A 13 -15.39 -13.63 0.64
N ALA A 14 -15.76 -12.48 1.21
CA ALA A 14 -16.98 -11.76 0.83
C ALA A 14 -16.87 -11.15 -0.57
N ASP A 15 -15.69 -10.62 -0.90
CA ASP A 15 -15.45 -9.92 -2.18
C ASP A 15 -14.80 -10.83 -3.22
N GLY A 16 -14.18 -11.94 -2.80
CA GLY A 16 -13.38 -12.80 -3.69
C GLY A 16 -12.13 -12.11 -4.21
N LEU A 17 -11.52 -11.26 -3.38
CA LEU A 17 -10.38 -10.40 -3.73
C LEU A 17 -9.30 -10.48 -2.65
N TYR A 18 -8.05 -10.30 -3.06
CA TYR A 18 -6.95 -9.97 -2.17
C TYR A 18 -6.99 -8.48 -1.87
N LEU A 19 -7.27 -8.12 -0.63
CA LEU A 19 -7.23 -6.74 -0.14
C LEU A 19 -5.80 -6.42 0.30
N VAL A 20 -5.34 -5.21 -0.01
CA VAL A 20 -3.99 -4.76 0.36
C VAL A 20 -4.08 -3.57 1.30
N THR A 21 -3.52 -3.77 2.48
CA THR A 21 -3.31 -2.73 3.48
C THR A 21 -1.86 -2.26 3.44
N LEU A 22 -1.66 -0.94 3.44
CA LEU A 22 -0.36 -0.29 3.53
C LEU A 22 -0.22 0.36 4.91
N PRO A 23 0.24 -0.38 5.94
CA PRO A 23 0.16 0.07 7.33
C PRO A 23 0.88 1.39 7.58
N GLU A 24 2.04 1.60 6.97
CA GLU A 24 2.78 2.88 7.00
C GLU A 24 1.94 4.08 6.51
N PHE A 25 0.95 3.86 5.64
CA PHE A 25 0.10 4.89 5.05
C PHE A 25 -1.28 5.01 5.74
N ALA A 26 -1.53 4.29 6.83
CA ALA A 26 -2.85 4.27 7.50
C ALA A 26 -3.32 5.64 8.03
N LYS A 27 -2.40 6.61 8.22
CA LYS A 27 -2.74 7.99 8.58
C LYS A 27 -2.97 8.91 7.38
N LEU A 28 -2.55 8.50 6.19
CA LEU A 28 -2.62 9.28 4.95
C LEU A 28 -3.79 8.83 4.07
N ALA A 29 -4.06 7.52 4.02
CA ALA A 29 -5.06 6.93 3.14
C ALA A 29 -5.97 5.97 3.90
N MET A 30 -7.22 5.88 3.44
CA MET A 30 -8.16 4.85 3.88
C MET A 30 -7.64 3.46 3.52
N GLN A 31 -8.00 2.48 4.35
CA GLN A 31 -7.58 1.08 4.21
C GLN A 31 -8.81 0.19 4.00
N PRO A 32 -8.71 -0.91 3.23
CA PRO A 32 -7.55 -1.31 2.42
C PRO A 32 -7.27 -0.29 1.30
N SER A 33 -6.00 -0.01 1.04
CA SER A 33 -5.59 0.99 0.04
C SER A 33 -5.91 0.56 -1.38
N THR A 34 -5.89 -0.75 -1.65
CA THR A 34 -6.22 -1.31 -2.96
C THR A 34 -6.59 -2.80 -2.83
N TYR A 35 -6.86 -3.44 -3.96
CA TYR A 35 -7.19 -4.85 -4.05
C TYR A 35 -6.66 -5.47 -5.35
N GLY A 36 -6.68 -6.80 -5.45
CA GLY A 36 -6.46 -7.52 -6.71
C GLY A 36 -7.08 -8.91 -6.69
N LYS A 37 -7.32 -9.49 -7.87
CA LYS A 37 -7.85 -10.86 -8.04
C LYS A 37 -6.78 -11.93 -7.84
N THR A 38 -5.52 -11.56 -8.02
CA THR A 38 -4.35 -12.41 -7.80
C THR A 38 -3.35 -11.66 -6.92
N TYR A 39 -2.38 -12.37 -6.34
CA TYR A 39 -1.28 -11.74 -5.62
C TYR A 39 -0.50 -10.76 -6.51
N GLU A 40 -0.25 -11.11 -7.77
CA GLU A 40 0.47 -10.25 -8.71
C GLU A 40 -0.28 -8.94 -8.98
N GLU A 41 -1.60 -9.02 -9.22
CA GLU A 41 -2.43 -7.83 -9.42
C GLU A 41 -2.49 -6.97 -8.14
N ALA A 42 -2.65 -7.60 -6.98
CA ALA A 42 -2.69 -6.92 -5.69
C ALA A 42 -1.36 -6.18 -5.41
N ILE A 43 -0.22 -6.81 -5.68
CA ILE A 43 1.11 -6.21 -5.53
C ILE A 43 1.32 -5.06 -6.53
N ALA A 44 0.94 -5.25 -7.80
CA ALA A 44 1.06 -4.21 -8.82
C ALA A 44 0.26 -2.96 -8.44
N ASN A 45 -1.02 -3.15 -8.10
CA ASN A 45 -1.89 -2.06 -7.70
C ASN A 45 -1.37 -1.35 -6.43
N ALA A 46 -0.76 -2.09 -5.50
CA ALA A 46 -0.18 -1.51 -4.29
C ALA A 46 1.06 -0.66 -4.60
N GLN A 47 1.89 -1.07 -5.57
CA GLN A 47 3.03 -0.26 -6.02
C GLN A 47 2.58 1.05 -6.70
N GLU A 48 1.49 1.00 -7.47
CA GLU A 48 0.87 2.20 -8.06
C GLU A 48 0.29 3.10 -6.96
N ALA A 49 -0.44 2.54 -5.99
CA ALA A 49 -0.98 3.30 -4.86
C ALA A 49 0.13 3.99 -4.05
N ILE A 50 1.24 3.30 -3.75
CA ILE A 50 2.41 3.89 -3.10
C ILE A 50 2.95 5.06 -3.92
N ALA A 51 3.06 4.92 -5.23
CA ALA A 51 3.55 5.99 -6.10
C ALA A 51 2.65 7.24 -6.01
N SER A 52 1.33 7.06 -6.12
CA SER A 52 0.37 8.16 -5.99
C SER A 52 0.39 8.81 -4.61
N TYR A 53 0.55 8.05 -3.53
CA TYR A 53 0.63 8.61 -2.19
C TYR A 53 1.91 9.42 -1.96
N LEU A 54 3.04 8.97 -2.52
CA LEU A 54 4.29 9.72 -2.47
C LEU A 54 4.22 11.01 -3.29
N GLU A 55 3.61 10.95 -4.47
CA GLU A 55 3.34 12.13 -5.30
C GLU A 55 2.45 13.13 -4.56
N TYR A 56 1.34 12.67 -3.96
CA TYR A 56 0.48 13.50 -3.13
C TYR A 56 1.25 14.16 -1.97
N CYS A 57 2.09 13.42 -1.26
CA CYS A 57 2.93 14.01 -0.21
C CYS A 57 3.87 15.10 -0.76
N GLN A 58 4.43 14.90 -1.94
CA GLN A 58 5.31 15.88 -2.58
C GLN A 58 4.55 17.15 -2.97
N GLU A 59 3.37 17.02 -3.59
CA GLU A 59 2.54 18.15 -4.03
C GLU A 59 2.06 19.00 -2.85
N GLU A 60 1.66 18.34 -1.76
CA GLU A 60 1.12 19.00 -0.57
C GLU A 60 2.21 19.45 0.44
N GLY A 61 3.48 19.17 0.15
CA GLY A 61 4.60 19.48 1.06
C GLY A 61 4.56 18.67 2.37
N LEU A 62 3.94 17.49 2.35
CA LEU A 62 3.86 16.56 3.49
C LEU A 62 5.11 15.69 3.56
N ILE A 63 5.47 15.28 4.78
CA ILE A 63 6.54 14.31 4.98
C ILE A 63 5.98 12.91 4.70
N PRO A 64 6.52 12.15 3.73
CA PRO A 64 6.03 10.81 3.44
C PRO A 64 6.30 9.87 4.63
N PRO A 65 5.48 8.83 4.82
CA PRO A 65 5.71 7.86 5.88
C PRO A 65 7.03 7.12 5.65
N SER A 66 7.67 6.72 6.74
CA SER A 66 8.91 5.93 6.69
C SER A 66 8.59 4.44 6.68
N PRO A 67 9.28 3.64 5.84
CA PRO A 67 9.10 2.19 5.83
C PRO A 67 9.41 1.54 7.19
N THR A 68 8.62 0.53 7.56
CA THR A 68 8.89 -0.27 8.75
C THR A 68 10.17 -1.09 8.53
N LYS A 69 11.11 -1.02 9.48
CA LYS A 69 12.31 -1.86 9.48
C LYS A 69 12.10 -3.05 10.41
N VAL A 70 12.26 -4.26 9.89
CA VAL A 70 12.30 -5.47 10.73
C VAL A 70 13.77 -5.80 10.97
N ALA A 71 14.17 -5.93 12.23
CA ALA A 71 15.49 -6.45 12.58
C ALA A 71 15.50 -7.96 12.30
N GLY A 72 16.49 -8.42 11.52
CA GLY A 72 16.73 -9.83 11.22
C GLY A 72 17.58 -10.52 12.28
#